data_AF-A0A8C8JQZ1-F1
#
_entry.id   AF-A0A8C8JQZ1-F1
#
_cell.length_a   1.000
_cell.length_b   1.000
_cell.length_c   1.000
_cell.angle_alpha   90.00
_cell.angle_beta   90.00
_cell.angle_gamma   90.00
#
_symmetry.space_group_name_H-M   'P 1'
#
loop_
_entity.id
_entity.type
_entity.pdbx_description
1 polymer ?
#
loop_
_entity_poly.entity_id
_entity_poly.type
_entity_poly.pdbx_seq_one_letter_code
_entity_poly.pdbx_strand_id
1 'polypeptide(L)'
;MNNDDEFYDAVTGLDSDESYEGTSEASFKDAVVYDGTQRNNGSLPQENGIRKHRTTLPAPMFSRNNFSVWGILKKCIGLELSKITMPIVFNEPLSFLQRITEYMEHTYLINKACSLSDSIERMQVRAYTHRNNKACSLSDSIERMQVRAYTHRNNKACSLSHSIERMQVRAYTHRNNKACSLSDSIERMQVRAYTHRNNKACSLSHSIERMQVRAYTHRNNKACSLSDSIERMQAVAAFAVSAVASQWDRTGKPFNPLLGETYELTREDHGYRLISEQVSHHPPISAFHAESLVGDFVFHGSIYPKLKFWGKSVEAEPKGTITLELLKHGEVYTWTNPFCCVHNVILGKLWIEQYGTVEILNHSTGDKCVLNFKPCGMFGKELHRVEGYIQDKSKKKHCVIYGKWTECMWSVDPQTYEANKKAEKKGDSKKPKSQEEPEGADNDDADDMPEVQETVAMIPGSTLLWRISSRPQHSAKMYNFTNFAMSLNELEPGMQDLLAPTDCRLRPDIRAMENGDMDEASREKARLEEKQRSARKDRSKDEEEWSTRWFQSGTNPYTSSQDWLYTGGYFDRNYSELPVIY
;
A
#
# COMPACT_ATOMS: atom_id res chain seq x y z
N MET A 1 11.52 33.80 35.76
CA MET A 1 10.24 34.52 35.86
C MET A 1 9.35 33.88 34.83
N ASN A 2 8.22 33.35 35.26
CA ASN A 2 7.28 32.67 34.38
C ASN A 2 6.60 33.69 33.47
N ASN A 3 6.01 33.19 32.40
CA ASN A 3 4.74 33.70 31.92
C ASN A 3 3.99 32.47 31.39
N ASP A 4 2.94 32.08 32.09
CA ASP A 4 2.21 30.84 31.85
C ASP A 4 1.06 31.13 30.87
N ASP A 5 1.12 30.60 29.65
CA ASP A 5 0.04 30.74 28.65
C ASP A 5 -1.11 29.77 28.98
N GLU A 6 -1.89 30.12 30.01
CA GLU A 6 -3.12 29.42 30.40
C GLU A 6 -4.15 29.46 29.26
N PHE A 7 -4.33 28.32 28.57
CA PHE A 7 -5.46 28.15 27.65
C PHE A 7 -6.74 27.86 28.45
N TYR A 8 -7.52 28.92 28.69
CA TYR A 8 -8.86 28.81 29.27
C TYR A 8 -9.81 28.10 28.29
N ASP A 9 -10.22 26.88 28.63
CA ASP A 9 -11.33 26.21 27.95
C ASP A 9 -12.64 26.99 28.18
N ALA A 10 -13.33 27.32 27.10
CA ALA A 10 -14.57 28.10 27.16
C ALA A 10 -15.74 27.22 27.63
N VAL A 11 -16.11 27.36 28.91
CA VAL A 11 -17.28 26.68 29.50
C VAL A 11 -18.57 27.20 28.85
N THR A 12 -19.02 26.56 27.78
CA THR A 12 -20.33 26.80 27.17
C THR A 12 -21.42 26.09 27.97
N GLY A 13 -21.86 26.72 29.06
CA GLY A 13 -22.94 26.21 29.89
C GLY A 13 -24.28 26.18 29.14
N LEU A 14 -24.77 24.97 28.85
CA LEU A 14 -26.15 24.67 28.48
C LEU A 14 -26.62 23.40 29.21
N ASP A 15 -26.61 23.46 30.54
CA ASP A 15 -27.45 22.58 31.35
C ASP A 15 -28.89 23.09 31.25
N SER A 16 -29.73 22.34 30.54
CA SER A 16 -31.18 22.53 30.55
C SER A 16 -31.86 21.18 30.36
N ASP A 17 -32.50 20.67 31.41
CA ASP A 17 -33.36 19.50 31.35
C ASP A 17 -34.58 19.80 30.46
N GLU A 18 -34.59 19.27 29.23
CA GLU A 18 -35.83 19.03 28.50
C GLU A 18 -35.94 17.54 28.17
N SER A 19 -36.98 16.91 28.72
CA SER A 19 -37.33 15.52 28.47
C SER A 19 -37.82 15.36 27.03
N TYR A 20 -36.97 14.84 26.15
CA TYR A 20 -37.35 14.53 24.77
C TYR A 20 -38.35 13.36 24.73
N GLU A 21 -39.64 13.69 24.68
CA GLU A 21 -40.69 12.75 24.27
C GLU A 21 -40.46 12.27 22.83
N GLY A 22 -40.98 11.08 22.52
CA GLY A 22 -40.51 10.29 21.38
C GLY A 22 -40.78 10.91 20.00
N THR A 23 -39.71 11.16 19.24
CA THR A 23 -39.79 11.16 17.77
C THR A 23 -39.73 9.71 17.28
N SER A 24 -40.80 9.23 16.63
CA SER A 24 -40.92 7.86 16.15
C SER A 24 -39.79 7.47 15.18
N GLU A 25 -39.10 6.36 15.45
CA GLU A 25 -38.24 5.71 14.47
C GLU A 25 -39.06 5.33 13.22
N ALA A 26 -38.51 5.62 12.04
CA ALA A 26 -39.17 5.29 10.78
C ALA A 26 -39.13 3.76 10.58
N SER A 27 -40.30 3.11 10.69
CA SER A 27 -40.47 1.66 10.51
C SER A 27 -39.92 1.18 9.14
N PHE A 28 -38.69 0.69 9.12
CA PHE A 28 -38.07 0.08 7.93
C PHE A 28 -38.86 -1.15 7.47
N LYS A 29 -39.64 -1.00 6.39
CA LYS A 29 -40.41 -2.12 5.77
C LYS A 29 -40.14 -2.34 4.29
N ASP A 30 -39.58 -1.36 3.58
CA ASP A 30 -39.38 -1.40 2.13
C ASP A 30 -37.90 -1.62 1.72
N ALA A 31 -37.17 -2.44 2.49
CA ALA A 31 -35.88 -2.97 2.09
C ALA A 31 -36.08 -4.24 1.27
N VAL A 32 -35.89 -4.17 -0.05
CA VAL A 32 -36.05 -5.32 -0.95
C VAL A 32 -34.91 -6.31 -0.75
N VAL A 33 -35.13 -7.30 0.11
CA VAL A 33 -34.22 -8.44 0.32
C VAL A 33 -34.16 -9.27 -0.96
N TYR A 34 -32.96 -9.48 -1.50
CA TYR A 34 -32.74 -10.38 -2.63
C TYR A 34 -32.56 -11.80 -2.08
N ASP A 35 -33.50 -12.71 -2.36
CA ASP A 35 -33.46 -14.08 -1.83
C ASP A 35 -32.27 -14.87 -2.40
N GLY A 36 -31.20 -14.94 -1.60
CA GLY A 36 -29.96 -15.64 -1.90
C GLY A 36 -29.92 -16.98 -1.18
N THR A 37 -30.51 -18.02 -1.77
CA THR A 37 -30.53 -19.40 -1.21
C THR A 37 -29.20 -19.81 -0.59
N GLN A 38 -29.20 -20.10 0.72
CA GLN A 38 -28.00 -20.51 1.44
C GLN A 38 -27.41 -21.79 0.86
N ARG A 39 -26.17 -21.71 0.36
CA ARG A 39 -25.36 -22.90 0.03
C ARG A 39 -24.24 -23.03 1.05
N ASN A 40 -24.38 -23.98 1.97
CA ASN A 40 -23.30 -24.47 2.81
C ASN A 40 -22.19 -25.09 1.96
N ASN A 41 -21.24 -24.27 1.52
CA ASN A 41 -19.97 -24.75 0.99
C ASN A 41 -19.06 -25.08 2.18
N GLY A 42 -18.98 -26.37 2.50
CA GLY A 42 -18.00 -26.89 3.46
C GLY A 42 -16.56 -26.59 3.03
N SER A 43 -15.64 -26.72 4.00
CA SER A 43 -14.20 -26.47 3.86
C SER A 43 -13.60 -26.89 2.52
N LEU A 44 -13.07 -25.92 1.76
CA LEU A 44 -12.27 -26.20 0.58
C LEU A 44 -10.97 -26.94 1.00
N PRO A 45 -10.56 -28.00 0.28
CA PRO A 45 -9.38 -28.77 0.65
C PRO A 45 -8.07 -27.99 0.48
N GLN A 46 -7.14 -28.19 1.40
CA GLN A 46 -5.88 -27.45 1.52
C GLN A 46 -4.79 -28.03 0.59
N GLU A 47 -4.92 -27.84 -0.73
CA GLU A 47 -3.88 -28.28 -1.66
C GLU A 47 -2.60 -27.44 -1.53
N ASN A 48 -1.45 -28.13 -1.48
CA ASN A 48 -0.08 -27.57 -1.54
C ASN A 48 0.31 -26.57 -0.43
N GLY A 49 -0.48 -26.43 0.65
CA GLY A 49 -0.12 -25.63 1.83
C GLY A 49 -0.14 -24.11 1.62
N ILE A 50 -0.68 -23.62 0.51
CA ILE A 50 -0.89 -22.17 0.28
C ILE A 50 -2.22 -21.78 0.93
N ARG A 51 -2.19 -20.86 1.90
CA ARG A 51 -3.40 -20.31 2.55
C ARG A 51 -4.24 -19.57 1.51
N LYS A 52 -5.54 -19.86 1.46
CA LYS A 52 -6.46 -19.33 0.43
C LYS A 52 -7.53 -18.45 1.08
N HIS A 53 -7.28 -17.15 1.06
CA HIS A 53 -8.19 -16.11 1.56
C HIS A 53 -9.51 -16.04 0.78
N ARG A 54 -10.58 -15.53 1.42
CA ARG A 54 -11.86 -15.26 0.75
C ARG A 54 -11.73 -14.20 -0.35
N THR A 55 -12.47 -14.43 -1.44
CA THR A 55 -12.57 -13.52 -2.60
C THR A 55 -13.96 -12.90 -2.73
N THR A 56 -14.76 -12.95 -1.67
CA THR A 56 -16.15 -12.45 -1.56
C THR A 56 -16.46 -12.15 -0.10
N LEU A 57 -17.30 -11.15 0.16
CA LEU A 57 -17.92 -10.96 1.49
C LEU A 57 -19.14 -11.90 1.64
N PRO A 58 -19.63 -12.16 2.86
CA PRO A 58 -20.82 -12.98 3.10
C PRO A 58 -22.10 -12.40 2.47
N ALA A 59 -22.28 -11.08 2.54
CA ALA A 59 -23.40 -10.36 1.93
C ALA A 59 -22.93 -9.29 0.92
N PRO A 60 -23.76 -8.97 -0.10
CA PRO A 60 -23.51 -7.84 -0.99
C PRO A 60 -23.76 -6.49 -0.27
N MET A 61 -23.23 -5.41 -0.84
CA MET A 61 -23.46 -4.06 -0.33
C MET A 61 -24.90 -3.57 -0.56
N PHE A 62 -25.37 -2.72 0.34
CA PHE A 62 -26.67 -2.07 0.26
C PHE A 62 -26.73 -0.98 -0.81
N SER A 63 -27.89 -0.81 -1.44
CA SER A 63 -28.15 0.30 -2.34
C SER A 63 -28.18 1.61 -1.56
N ARG A 64 -27.31 2.56 -1.95
CA ARG A 64 -27.26 3.90 -1.34
C ARG A 64 -28.23 4.90 -1.99
N ASN A 65 -28.93 4.49 -3.05
CA ASN A 65 -29.68 5.39 -3.94
C ASN A 65 -30.81 6.19 -3.26
N ASN A 66 -31.28 5.75 -2.08
CA ASN A 66 -32.39 6.38 -1.36
C ASN A 66 -31.92 7.32 -0.23
N PHE A 67 -30.61 7.50 -0.02
CA PHE A 67 -30.07 8.26 1.12
C PHE A 67 -29.19 9.43 0.69
N SER A 68 -29.69 10.67 0.85
CA SER A 68 -28.87 11.87 0.68
C SER A 68 -28.01 12.15 1.92
N VAL A 69 -26.72 12.35 1.70
CA VAL A 69 -25.75 12.75 2.73
C VAL A 69 -26.00 14.18 3.23
N TRP A 70 -26.70 15.02 2.44
CA TRP A 70 -26.97 16.43 2.77
C TRP A 70 -27.74 16.63 4.08
N GLY A 71 -28.65 15.72 4.43
CA GLY A 71 -29.40 15.78 5.70
C GLY A 71 -28.52 15.66 6.94
N ILE A 72 -27.31 15.09 6.78
CA ILE A 72 -26.25 15.06 7.80
C ILE A 72 -25.34 16.28 7.62
N LEU A 73 -24.79 16.52 6.42
CA LEU A 73 -23.81 17.57 6.18
C LEU A 73 -24.33 18.99 6.45
N LYS A 74 -25.62 19.27 6.28
CA LYS A 74 -26.23 20.54 6.67
C LYS A 74 -26.06 20.82 8.18
N LYS A 75 -26.02 19.78 9.02
CA LYS A 75 -25.75 19.86 10.47
C LYS A 75 -24.24 19.96 10.79
N CYS A 76 -23.37 19.72 9.81
CA CYS A 76 -21.92 19.75 9.96
C CYS A 76 -21.28 21.12 9.65
N ILE A 77 -22.05 22.08 9.12
CA ILE A 77 -21.52 23.37 8.66
C ILE A 77 -20.95 24.15 9.86
N GLY A 78 -19.63 24.36 9.88
CA GLY A 78 -18.90 25.01 10.98
C GLY A 78 -18.40 24.06 12.08
N LEU A 79 -18.69 22.76 12.00
CA LEU A 79 -18.23 21.75 12.97
C LEU A 79 -17.13 20.84 12.39
N GLU A 80 -16.36 20.22 13.28
CA GLU A 80 -15.36 19.21 12.89
C GLU A 80 -16.06 17.88 12.52
N LEU A 81 -16.00 17.49 11.25
CA LEU A 81 -16.65 16.28 10.69
C LEU A 81 -16.28 14.95 11.39
N SER A 82 -15.20 14.93 12.17
CA SER A 82 -14.80 13.78 12.99
C SER A 82 -15.77 13.51 14.15
N LYS A 83 -16.48 14.54 14.64
CA LYS A 83 -17.35 14.49 15.84
C LYS A 83 -18.79 14.06 15.53
N ILE A 84 -19.09 13.65 14.30
CA ILE A 84 -20.46 13.41 13.83
C ILE A 84 -20.62 11.95 13.35
N THR A 85 -21.52 11.23 14.02
CA THR A 85 -21.88 9.84 13.71
C THR A 85 -22.55 9.76 12.34
N MET A 86 -21.80 9.29 11.33
CA MET A 86 -22.34 9.03 10.00
C MET A 86 -23.29 7.82 10.04
N PRO A 87 -24.48 7.89 9.40
CA PRO A 87 -25.37 6.73 9.24
C PRO A 87 -24.66 5.57 8.55
N ILE A 88 -24.93 4.35 9.02
CA ILE A 88 -24.15 3.16 8.66
C ILE A 88 -24.26 2.76 7.19
N VAL A 89 -25.31 3.18 6.48
CA VAL A 89 -25.45 3.01 5.01
C VAL A 89 -24.28 3.65 4.22
N PHE A 90 -23.63 4.68 4.78
CA PHE A 90 -22.46 5.32 4.18
C PHE A 90 -21.13 4.67 4.59
N ASN A 91 -21.15 3.73 5.53
CA ASN A 91 -19.97 2.96 5.87
C ASN A 91 -19.64 1.89 4.80
N GLU A 92 -18.46 1.30 4.93
CA GLU A 92 -18.08 0.01 4.37
C GLU A 92 -17.66 -0.91 5.53
N PRO A 93 -17.75 -2.25 5.41
CA PRO A 93 -17.46 -3.18 6.50
C PRO A 93 -15.95 -3.40 6.73
N LEU A 94 -15.22 -2.30 6.95
CA LEU A 94 -13.81 -2.29 7.37
C LEU A 94 -13.58 -1.16 8.38
N SER A 95 -12.72 -1.39 9.38
CA SER A 95 -12.17 -0.35 10.26
C SER A 95 -11.18 0.53 9.50
N PHE A 96 -10.95 1.77 9.96
CA PHE A 96 -9.89 2.61 9.38
C PHE A 96 -8.49 2.01 9.55
N LEU A 97 -8.28 1.18 10.59
CA LEU A 97 -7.04 0.40 10.77
C LEU A 97 -6.82 -0.61 9.62
N GLN A 98 -7.91 -1.26 9.18
CA GLN A 98 -7.91 -2.13 8.01
C GLN A 98 -7.70 -1.33 6.71
N ARG A 99 -8.35 -0.15 6.57
CA ARG A 99 -8.14 0.74 5.41
C ARG A 99 -6.68 1.23 5.29
N ILE A 100 -5.98 1.49 6.39
CA ILE A 100 -4.54 1.80 6.40
C ILE A 100 -3.71 0.57 5.99
N THR A 101 -4.12 -0.63 6.40
CA THR A 101 -3.41 -1.87 6.02
C THR A 101 -3.41 -2.13 4.51
N GLU A 102 -4.34 -1.56 3.74
CA GLU A 102 -4.31 -1.59 2.26
C GLU A 102 -3.04 -0.98 1.65
N TYR A 103 -2.29 -0.16 2.39
CA TYR A 103 -0.95 0.28 1.98
C TYR A 103 -0.02 -0.90 1.67
N MET A 104 -0.25 -2.07 2.30
CA MET A 104 0.53 -3.30 2.13
C MET A 104 -0.02 -4.28 1.08
N GLU A 105 -0.97 -3.87 0.22
CA GLU A 105 -1.43 -4.70 -0.92
C GLU A 105 -0.26 -4.96 -1.91
N HIS A 106 0.65 -3.99 -2.06
CA HIS A 106 1.71 -3.99 -3.07
C HIS A 106 3.14 -4.18 -2.48
N THR A 107 3.28 -4.81 -1.31
CA THR A 107 4.58 -5.02 -0.61
C THR A 107 5.68 -5.69 -1.45
N TYR A 108 5.34 -6.37 -2.56
CA TYR A 108 6.35 -6.86 -3.51
C TYR A 108 7.25 -5.75 -4.08
N LEU A 109 6.80 -4.49 -4.09
CA LEU A 109 7.60 -3.32 -4.48
C LEU A 109 8.65 -2.96 -3.42
N ILE A 110 8.35 -3.13 -2.12
CA ILE A 110 9.34 -3.04 -1.05
C ILE A 110 10.33 -4.20 -1.19
N ASN A 111 9.86 -5.44 -1.40
CA ASN A 111 10.74 -6.60 -1.59
C ASN A 111 11.65 -6.44 -2.83
N LYS A 112 11.18 -5.75 -3.87
CA LYS A 112 12.00 -5.31 -5.02
C LYS A 112 13.04 -4.27 -4.59
N ALA A 113 12.68 -3.25 -3.81
CA ALA A 113 13.64 -2.29 -3.26
C ALA A 113 14.71 -2.95 -2.37
N CYS A 114 14.34 -3.93 -1.54
CA CYS A 114 15.26 -4.71 -0.72
C CYS A 114 16.27 -5.53 -1.54
N SER A 115 15.88 -5.99 -2.74
CA SER A 115 16.74 -6.81 -3.62
C SER A 115 17.54 -6.00 -4.65
N LEU A 116 17.26 -4.72 -4.85
CA LEU A 116 18.09 -3.83 -5.67
C LEU A 116 19.41 -3.47 -4.96
N SER A 117 20.51 -3.41 -5.72
CA SER A 117 21.93 -3.57 -5.32
C SER A 117 22.41 -4.98 -4.92
N ASP A 118 21.52 -5.97 -4.76
CA ASP A 118 21.96 -7.36 -4.90
C ASP A 118 22.22 -7.58 -6.40
N SER A 119 23.48 -7.75 -6.80
CA SER A 119 23.81 -8.05 -8.19
C SER A 119 23.47 -9.52 -8.49
N ILE A 120 22.17 -9.78 -8.60
CA ILE A 120 21.53 -11.09 -8.76
C ILE A 120 21.63 -11.98 -7.50
N GLU A 121 20.49 -12.01 -6.78
CA GLU A 121 19.97 -13.10 -5.94
C GLU A 121 20.82 -13.60 -4.75
N ARG A 122 20.27 -13.52 -3.53
CA ARG A 122 20.10 -14.77 -2.74
C ARG A 122 19.05 -14.91 -1.64
N MET A 123 18.48 -16.11 -1.64
CA MET A 123 17.89 -16.86 -0.51
C MET A 123 18.97 -17.54 0.38
N GLN A 124 18.62 -17.93 1.60
CA GLN A 124 19.47 -18.38 2.74
C GLN A 124 19.74 -19.94 2.78
N VAL A 125 20.82 -20.57 3.31
CA VAL A 125 22.19 -20.24 3.83
C VAL A 125 23.16 -21.48 3.65
N ARG A 126 24.20 -21.65 4.51
CA ARG A 126 24.93 -22.90 4.93
C ARG A 126 25.76 -23.74 3.90
N ALA A 127 27.06 -23.42 3.70
CA ALA A 127 28.19 -24.38 3.44
C ALA A 127 29.59 -23.70 3.18
N TYR A 128 30.66 -24.50 3.00
CA TYR A 128 32.11 -24.12 2.90
C TYR A 128 32.65 -24.24 1.42
N THR A 129 33.87 -24.58 0.93
CA THR A 129 35.15 -25.16 1.42
C THR A 129 36.37 -24.78 0.52
N HIS A 130 37.48 -24.31 1.12
CA HIS A 130 38.92 -24.31 0.70
C HIS A 130 39.38 -24.02 -0.78
N ARG A 131 40.68 -24.26 -1.09
CA ARG A 131 41.46 -23.86 -2.31
C ARG A 131 42.64 -24.82 -2.62
N ASN A 132 43.07 -24.93 -3.90
CA ASN A 132 44.49 -24.79 -4.34
C ASN A 132 44.59 -24.44 -5.86
N ASN A 133 45.79 -24.44 -6.49
CA ASN A 133 46.08 -23.87 -7.82
C ASN A 133 46.81 -24.81 -8.80
N LYS A 134 46.38 -24.83 -10.07
CA LYS A 134 47.21 -24.67 -11.30
C LYS A 134 46.27 -24.44 -12.50
N ALA A 135 46.81 -24.18 -13.70
CA ALA A 135 46.02 -23.76 -14.87
C ALA A 135 46.35 -24.58 -16.13
N CYS A 136 45.36 -24.72 -17.01
CA CYS A 136 45.44 -25.33 -18.34
C CYS A 136 44.37 -24.70 -19.24
N SER A 137 44.50 -24.88 -20.56
CA SER A 137 43.59 -24.35 -21.58
C SER A 137 43.20 -25.46 -22.55
N LEU A 138 41.91 -25.57 -22.87
CA LEU A 138 41.39 -26.37 -23.99
C LEU A 138 40.51 -25.49 -24.87
N SER A 139 40.49 -25.82 -26.16
CA SER A 139 39.56 -25.35 -27.18
C SER A 139 39.05 -26.58 -27.92
N ASP A 140 37.74 -26.73 -28.05
CA ASP A 140 37.03 -27.49 -29.11
C ASP A 140 35.52 -27.49 -28.82
N SER A 141 34.71 -27.66 -29.87
CA SER A 141 33.25 -27.73 -29.80
C SER A 141 32.76 -28.97 -29.05
N ILE A 142 31.77 -28.84 -28.16
CA ILE A 142 31.24 -29.97 -27.37
C ILE A 142 29.72 -30.05 -27.55
N GLU A 143 29.27 -30.90 -28.49
CA GLU A 143 27.84 -31.11 -28.78
C GLU A 143 27.05 -31.60 -27.57
N ARG A 144 27.64 -32.50 -26.76
CA ARG A 144 27.00 -33.10 -25.57
C ARG A 144 28.02 -33.29 -24.45
N MET A 145 27.78 -32.67 -23.29
CA MET A 145 28.58 -32.87 -22.08
C MET A 145 27.75 -33.47 -20.94
N GLN A 146 28.17 -34.63 -20.43
CA GLN A 146 27.56 -35.31 -19.29
C GLN A 146 28.64 -35.72 -18.29
N VAL A 147 28.77 -34.98 -17.18
CA VAL A 147 29.89 -35.13 -16.23
C VAL A 147 29.42 -35.14 -14.77
N ARG A 148 30.10 -35.92 -13.92
CA ARG A 148 29.74 -36.11 -12.50
C ARG A 148 29.88 -34.83 -11.68
N ALA A 149 30.88 -34.00 -11.96
CA ALA A 149 31.07 -32.66 -11.44
C ALA A 149 31.90 -31.84 -12.45
N TYR A 150 31.63 -30.54 -12.57
CA TYR A 150 32.40 -29.63 -13.42
C TYR A 150 32.79 -28.37 -12.64
N THR A 151 34.02 -27.90 -12.83
CA THR A 151 34.55 -26.73 -12.12
C THR A 151 35.53 -26.00 -13.03
N HIS A 152 35.05 -24.93 -13.67
CA HIS A 152 35.88 -24.06 -14.50
C HIS A 152 36.46 -22.91 -13.67
N ARG A 153 37.78 -22.69 -13.77
CA ARG A 153 38.50 -21.68 -12.99
C ARG A 153 39.74 -21.18 -13.74
N ASN A 154 39.54 -20.21 -14.63
CA ASN A 154 40.64 -19.54 -15.31
C ASN A 154 41.25 -18.43 -14.42
N ASN A 155 42.54 -18.14 -14.62
CA ASN A 155 43.35 -17.18 -13.86
C ASN A 155 44.11 -16.18 -14.77
N LYS A 156 43.94 -16.26 -16.11
CA LYS A 156 44.30 -15.23 -17.09
C LYS A 156 43.10 -15.02 -18.05
N ALA A 157 43.15 -13.98 -18.87
CA ALA A 157 42.09 -13.73 -19.85
C ALA A 157 42.03 -14.85 -20.91
N CYS A 158 40.81 -15.25 -21.28
CA CYS A 158 40.51 -16.08 -22.43
C CYS A 158 39.21 -15.59 -23.09
N SER A 159 39.10 -15.78 -24.39
CA SER A 159 37.81 -15.97 -25.06
C SER A 159 37.48 -17.46 -25.07
N LEU A 160 36.27 -17.83 -24.65
CA LEU A 160 35.59 -19.02 -25.16
C LEU A 160 34.48 -18.54 -26.11
N SER A 161 34.12 -19.39 -27.06
CA SER A 161 33.11 -19.09 -28.08
C SER A 161 32.52 -20.40 -28.61
N HIS A 162 31.63 -21.03 -27.86
CA HIS A 162 30.98 -22.29 -28.28
C HIS A 162 29.54 -22.40 -27.75
N SER A 163 28.60 -22.58 -28.67
CA SER A 163 27.23 -23.02 -28.37
C SER A 163 27.22 -24.40 -27.73
N ILE A 164 26.41 -24.60 -26.68
CA ILE A 164 26.16 -25.91 -26.07
C ILE A 164 24.67 -26.21 -26.18
N GLU A 165 24.30 -27.18 -27.02
CA GLU A 165 22.90 -27.54 -27.30
C GLU A 165 22.18 -28.00 -26.02
N ARG A 166 22.79 -28.94 -25.26
CA ARG A 166 22.21 -29.50 -24.02
C ARG A 166 23.29 -29.82 -22.99
N MET A 167 23.07 -29.38 -21.74
CA MET A 167 23.97 -29.65 -20.61
C MET A 167 23.22 -30.23 -19.41
N GLN A 168 23.72 -31.37 -18.88
CA GLN A 168 23.12 -32.05 -17.72
C GLN A 168 24.21 -32.38 -16.69
N VAL A 169 24.13 -31.76 -15.50
CA VAL A 169 25.22 -31.79 -14.51
C VAL A 169 24.68 -31.97 -13.09
N ARG A 170 25.33 -32.81 -12.26
CA ARG A 170 24.90 -32.96 -10.85
C ARG A 170 25.23 -31.74 -9.99
N ALA A 171 26.36 -31.07 -10.24
CA ALA A 171 26.71 -29.80 -9.61
C ALA A 171 27.56 -28.97 -10.58
N TYR A 172 27.30 -27.67 -10.65
CA TYR A 172 28.03 -26.71 -11.48
C TYR A 172 28.56 -25.56 -10.63
N THR A 173 29.81 -25.14 -10.87
CA THR A 173 30.41 -24.00 -10.17
C THR A 173 31.29 -23.18 -11.12
N HIS A 174 30.94 -21.90 -11.29
CA HIS A 174 31.70 -20.94 -12.08
C HIS A 174 32.22 -19.79 -11.19
N ARG A 175 33.50 -19.44 -11.35
CA ARG A 175 34.16 -18.42 -10.52
C ARG A 175 35.18 -17.61 -11.34
N ASN A 176 34.86 -16.34 -11.61
CA ASN A 176 35.72 -15.41 -12.33
C ASN A 176 36.27 -14.30 -11.40
N ASN A 177 37.47 -13.78 -11.72
CA ASN A 177 38.24 -12.83 -10.92
C ASN A 177 38.75 -11.59 -11.68
N LYS A 178 38.60 -11.49 -13.01
CA LYS A 178 38.81 -10.27 -13.81
C LYS A 178 37.81 -10.22 -14.97
N ALA A 179 37.60 -9.04 -15.56
CA ALA A 179 36.62 -8.85 -16.63
C ALA A 179 36.86 -9.81 -17.83
N CYS A 180 35.77 -10.39 -18.32
CA CYS A 180 35.73 -11.14 -19.58
C CYS A 180 34.37 -10.87 -20.26
N SER A 181 34.30 -11.10 -21.56
CA SER A 181 33.06 -11.31 -22.30
C SER A 181 32.88 -12.81 -22.53
N LEU A 182 31.73 -13.37 -22.14
CA LEU A 182 31.24 -14.65 -22.66
C LEU A 182 30.11 -14.35 -23.64
N SER A 183 30.08 -15.07 -24.76
CA SER A 183 29.11 -14.90 -25.84
C SER A 183 28.54 -16.26 -26.25
N ASP A 184 27.99 -16.97 -25.28
CA ASP A 184 27.52 -18.35 -25.43
C ASP A 184 26.01 -18.45 -25.13
N SER A 185 25.28 -19.12 -26.03
CA SER A 185 23.86 -19.46 -25.88
C SER A 185 23.71 -20.91 -25.40
N ILE A 186 22.76 -21.16 -24.49
CA ILE A 186 22.43 -22.51 -24.00
C ILE A 186 20.91 -22.65 -24.00
N GLU A 187 20.34 -23.46 -24.88
CA GLU A 187 18.88 -23.63 -24.96
C GLU A 187 18.30 -24.14 -23.63
N ARG A 188 18.89 -25.21 -23.07
CA ARG A 188 18.31 -25.95 -21.93
C ARG A 188 19.38 -26.44 -20.97
N MET A 189 19.25 -26.04 -19.70
CA MET A 189 20.12 -26.47 -18.60
C MET A 189 19.31 -27.07 -17.44
N GLN A 190 19.72 -28.25 -16.98
CA GLN A 190 19.09 -28.94 -15.85
C GLN A 190 20.17 -29.43 -14.86
N VAL A 191 20.20 -28.86 -13.65
CA VAL A 191 21.22 -29.16 -12.63
C VAL A 191 20.62 -29.28 -11.23
N ARG A 192 21.20 -30.12 -10.36
CA ARG A 192 20.72 -30.24 -8.97
C ARG A 192 21.18 -29.08 -8.07
N ALA A 193 22.39 -28.56 -8.29
CA ALA A 193 22.90 -27.39 -7.58
C ALA A 193 23.73 -26.51 -8.52
N TYR A 194 23.51 -25.20 -8.44
CA TYR A 194 24.23 -24.18 -9.22
C TYR A 194 24.94 -23.19 -8.30
N THR A 195 26.14 -22.76 -8.68
CA THR A 195 26.90 -21.73 -7.96
C THR A 195 27.65 -20.83 -8.92
N HIS A 196 27.44 -19.52 -8.79
CA HIS A 196 28.15 -18.50 -9.54
C HIS A 196 28.84 -17.52 -8.59
N ARG A 197 30.04 -17.07 -8.92
CA ARG A 197 30.76 -16.06 -8.11
C ARG A 197 31.58 -15.15 -9.00
N ASN A 198 31.25 -13.86 -8.97
CA ASN A 198 31.96 -12.82 -9.70
C ASN A 198 32.55 -11.79 -8.72
N ASN A 199 33.64 -11.12 -9.10
CA ASN A 199 34.44 -10.30 -8.19
C ASN A 199 34.83 -8.92 -8.75
N LYS A 200 34.47 -8.60 -10.01
CA LYS A 200 34.40 -7.24 -10.62
C LYS A 200 33.38 -7.22 -11.77
N ALA A 201 33.06 -6.04 -12.31
CA ALA A 201 32.05 -5.87 -13.37
C ALA A 201 32.28 -6.82 -14.57
N CYS A 202 31.18 -7.38 -15.08
CA CYS A 202 31.14 -8.31 -16.21
C CYS A 202 29.79 -8.13 -16.92
N SER A 203 29.80 -7.89 -18.22
CA SER A 203 28.60 -7.91 -19.07
C SER A 203 28.30 -9.36 -19.46
N LEU A 204 27.21 -9.93 -18.93
CA LEU A 204 26.72 -11.23 -19.38
C LEU A 204 25.69 -11.02 -20.51
N SER A 205 26.05 -11.34 -21.74
CA SER A 205 25.11 -11.56 -22.84
C SER A 205 24.71 -13.04 -22.88
N HIS A 206 23.98 -13.51 -21.86
CA HIS A 206 23.55 -14.91 -21.73
C HIS A 206 22.07 -15.05 -22.04
N SER A 207 21.76 -15.84 -23.07
CA SER A 207 20.42 -16.36 -23.33
C SER A 207 20.35 -17.80 -22.82
N ILE A 208 19.64 -18.01 -21.70
CA ILE A 208 19.22 -19.34 -21.23
C ILE A 208 17.70 -19.35 -21.28
N GLU A 209 17.11 -20.04 -22.25
CA GLU A 209 15.66 -19.99 -22.47
C GLU A 209 14.89 -20.65 -21.31
N ARG A 210 15.41 -21.76 -20.77
CA ARG A 210 14.78 -22.53 -19.68
C ARG A 210 15.82 -23.14 -18.74
N MET A 211 15.63 -22.93 -17.44
CA MET A 211 16.49 -23.46 -16.38
C MET A 211 15.64 -24.18 -15.31
N GLN A 212 16.14 -25.30 -14.77
CA GLN A 212 15.59 -25.96 -13.58
C GLN A 212 16.71 -26.26 -12.58
N VAL A 213 16.51 -25.86 -11.31
CA VAL A 213 17.47 -26.03 -10.21
C VAL A 213 16.76 -26.52 -8.93
N ARG A 214 17.50 -27.20 -8.04
CA ARG A 214 17.03 -27.53 -6.67
C ARG A 214 17.76 -26.76 -5.56
N ALA A 215 18.88 -26.09 -5.86
CA ALA A 215 19.60 -25.22 -4.94
C ALA A 215 20.47 -24.21 -5.71
N TYR A 216 20.61 -23.00 -5.17
CA TYR A 216 21.28 -21.86 -5.82
C TYR A 216 22.23 -21.13 -4.85
N THR A 217 23.25 -20.44 -5.39
CA THR A 217 24.23 -19.68 -4.60
C THR A 217 24.99 -18.66 -5.48
N HIS A 218 24.68 -17.35 -5.34
CA HIS A 218 25.48 -16.25 -5.89
C HIS A 218 26.12 -15.37 -4.80
N ARG A 219 27.30 -14.78 -5.05
CA ARG A 219 28.06 -14.03 -4.02
C ARG A 219 28.91 -12.93 -4.65
N ASN A 220 28.60 -11.67 -4.34
CA ASN A 220 29.40 -10.49 -4.67
C ASN A 220 29.85 -9.76 -3.38
N ASN A 221 30.81 -8.83 -3.51
CA ASN A 221 31.36 -8.01 -2.43
C ASN A 221 31.68 -6.61 -2.98
N LYS A 222 30.74 -5.67 -2.87
CA LYS A 222 30.94 -4.24 -3.17
C LYS A 222 29.91 -3.39 -2.42
N ALA A 223 30.24 -2.12 -2.15
CA ALA A 223 29.29 -1.14 -1.62
C ALA A 223 28.33 -0.65 -2.70
N CYS A 224 27.16 -0.16 -2.29
CA CYS A 224 26.11 0.39 -3.15
C CYS A 224 26.64 1.45 -4.12
N SER A 225 26.10 1.47 -5.33
CA SER A 225 26.35 2.48 -6.35
C SER A 225 25.17 3.43 -6.48
N LEU A 226 25.41 4.63 -7.02
CA LEU A 226 24.37 5.66 -7.16
C LEU A 226 23.19 5.18 -8.02
N SER A 227 23.45 4.39 -9.06
CA SER A 227 22.40 3.76 -9.89
C SER A 227 21.45 2.92 -9.05
N ASP A 228 21.97 2.12 -8.11
CA ASP A 228 21.13 1.22 -7.32
C ASP A 228 20.20 2.00 -6.36
N SER A 229 20.63 3.16 -5.86
CA SER A 229 19.80 4.05 -5.03
C SER A 229 18.65 4.68 -5.84
N ILE A 230 18.91 5.10 -7.08
CA ILE A 230 17.87 5.62 -7.97
C ILE A 230 16.86 4.52 -8.32
N GLU A 231 17.30 3.29 -8.59
CA GLU A 231 16.41 2.15 -8.84
C GLU A 231 15.60 1.76 -7.59
N ARG A 232 16.18 1.81 -6.38
CA ARG A 232 15.42 1.66 -5.12
C ARG A 232 14.39 2.76 -4.95
N MET A 233 14.78 4.02 -5.16
CA MET A 233 13.86 5.16 -5.08
C MET A 233 12.71 5.05 -6.10
N GLN A 234 12.93 4.49 -7.29
CA GLN A 234 11.84 4.16 -8.22
C GLN A 234 10.87 3.12 -7.65
N ALA A 235 11.37 2.07 -6.99
CA ALA A 235 10.55 1.05 -6.35
C ALA A 235 9.77 1.58 -5.12
N VAL A 236 10.40 2.44 -4.31
CA VAL A 236 9.74 3.13 -3.17
C VAL A 236 8.70 4.14 -3.67
N ALA A 237 8.99 4.90 -4.73
CA ALA A 237 8.02 5.82 -5.34
C ALA A 237 6.82 5.07 -5.94
N ALA A 238 7.05 3.91 -6.56
CA ALA A 238 5.97 3.04 -7.02
C ALA A 238 5.14 2.50 -5.86
N PHE A 239 5.79 2.08 -4.77
CA PHE A 239 5.11 1.62 -3.56
C PHE A 239 4.20 2.72 -2.97
N ALA A 240 4.73 3.93 -2.75
CA ALA A 240 4.00 5.05 -2.15
C ALA A 240 2.71 5.43 -2.91
N VAL A 241 2.72 5.38 -4.24
CA VAL A 241 1.50 5.60 -5.05
C VAL A 241 0.59 4.37 -5.03
N SER A 242 1.14 3.16 -5.12
CA SER A 242 0.35 1.92 -5.11
C SER A 242 -0.40 1.68 -3.79
N ALA A 243 0.14 2.20 -2.68
CA ALA A 243 -0.49 2.17 -1.36
C ALA A 243 -1.82 2.95 -1.31
N VAL A 244 -1.93 4.03 -2.10
CA VAL A 244 -3.14 4.85 -2.20
C VAL A 244 -3.97 4.54 -3.45
N ALA A 245 -3.61 3.52 -4.24
CA ALA A 245 -4.31 3.15 -5.47
C ALA A 245 -5.70 2.51 -5.23
N SER A 246 -5.87 1.77 -4.13
CA SER A 246 -7.12 1.04 -3.85
C SER A 246 -8.33 1.94 -3.58
N GLN A 247 -8.13 3.24 -3.37
CA GLN A 247 -9.15 4.20 -2.93
C GLN A 247 -10.14 4.62 -4.03
N TRP A 248 -9.83 4.36 -5.30
CA TRP A 248 -10.73 4.67 -6.43
C TRP A 248 -12.08 3.93 -6.28
N ASP A 249 -13.21 4.55 -6.63
CA ASP A 249 -14.58 4.05 -6.36
C ASP A 249 -14.93 3.66 -4.89
N ARG A 250 -14.01 3.77 -3.91
CA ARG A 250 -14.21 3.37 -2.50
C ARG A 250 -14.88 4.47 -1.68
N THR A 251 -16.05 4.91 -2.15
CA THR A 251 -16.87 6.00 -1.55
C THR A 251 -17.51 5.63 -0.21
N GLY A 252 -17.30 4.42 0.31
CA GLY A 252 -17.67 4.07 1.69
C GLY A 252 -16.68 4.65 2.71
N LYS A 253 -17.20 5.22 3.79
CA LYS A 253 -16.39 5.62 4.94
C LYS A 253 -16.02 4.36 5.74
N PRO A 254 -14.75 4.03 6.01
CA PRO A 254 -14.43 2.97 6.96
C PRO A 254 -14.96 3.34 8.36
N PHE A 255 -15.20 2.36 9.21
CA PHE A 255 -15.62 2.61 10.60
C PHE A 255 -14.53 3.41 11.32
N ASN A 256 -14.97 4.39 12.13
CA ASN A 256 -14.05 5.12 13.00
C ASN A 256 -13.61 4.17 14.12
N PRO A 257 -12.31 3.88 14.29
CA PRO A 257 -11.88 2.93 15.30
C PRO A 257 -12.17 3.46 16.71
N LEU A 258 -12.49 2.56 17.64
CA LEU A 258 -12.58 2.92 19.05
C LEU A 258 -11.18 3.21 19.62
N LEU A 259 -11.07 4.05 20.64
CA LEU A 259 -9.80 4.28 21.35
C LEU A 259 -9.28 2.95 21.94
N GLY A 260 -8.05 2.56 21.60
CA GLY A 260 -7.51 1.24 21.96
C GLY A 260 -7.97 0.08 21.07
N GLU A 261 -8.75 0.34 20.01
CA GLU A 261 -8.97 -0.64 18.95
C GLU A 261 -7.64 -0.97 18.27
N THR A 262 -7.44 -2.26 17.99
CA THR A 262 -6.25 -2.77 17.30
C THR A 262 -6.66 -3.49 16.02
N TYR A 263 -5.69 -3.68 15.12
CA TYR A 263 -5.85 -4.61 14.01
C TYR A 263 -4.49 -5.19 13.62
N GLU A 264 -4.38 -6.51 13.57
CA GLU A 264 -3.22 -7.21 13.01
C GLU A 264 -3.47 -7.85 11.64
N LEU A 265 -2.39 -8.03 10.87
CA LEU A 265 -2.38 -8.85 9.68
C LEU A 265 -1.01 -9.51 9.48
N THR A 266 -0.97 -10.85 9.38
CA THR A 266 0.21 -11.59 8.92
C THR A 266 -0.04 -12.18 7.53
N ARG A 267 0.88 -11.92 6.60
CA ARG A 267 0.85 -12.41 5.21
C ARG A 267 2.17 -13.09 4.88
N GLU A 268 2.24 -14.38 5.20
CA GLU A 268 3.40 -15.25 4.91
C GLU A 268 3.71 -15.30 3.41
N ASP A 269 2.68 -15.23 2.57
CA ASP A 269 2.74 -15.22 1.11
C ASP A 269 3.31 -13.91 0.52
N HIS A 270 3.24 -12.79 1.26
CA HIS A 270 3.90 -11.52 0.93
C HIS A 270 5.18 -11.25 1.76
N GLY A 271 5.43 -12.05 2.81
CA GLY A 271 6.62 -11.99 3.65
C GLY A 271 6.61 -10.94 4.77
N TYR A 272 5.45 -10.53 5.29
CA TYR A 272 5.36 -9.51 6.35
C TYR A 272 4.29 -9.82 7.42
N ARG A 273 4.40 -9.13 8.57
CA ARG A 273 3.32 -8.94 9.56
C ARG A 273 3.14 -7.45 9.88
N LEU A 274 1.93 -7.07 10.27
CA LEU A 274 1.51 -5.71 10.61
C LEU A 274 0.68 -5.72 11.89
N ILE A 275 0.88 -4.71 12.74
CA ILE A 275 0.00 -4.31 13.84
C ILE A 275 -0.36 -2.82 13.69
N SER A 276 -1.57 -2.45 14.10
CA SER A 276 -2.04 -1.08 14.20
C SER A 276 -2.90 -0.88 15.45
N GLU A 277 -2.89 0.33 16.00
CA GLU A 277 -3.66 0.74 17.19
C GLU A 277 -4.27 2.13 16.97
N GLN A 278 -5.50 2.33 17.43
CA GLN A 278 -6.11 3.66 17.53
C GLN A 278 -5.59 4.37 18.79
N VAL A 279 -4.48 5.08 18.61
CA VAL A 279 -3.72 5.72 19.69
C VAL A 279 -4.35 7.01 20.23
N SER A 280 -5.21 7.68 19.45
CA SER A 280 -6.06 8.76 19.96
C SER A 280 -7.40 8.84 19.21
N HIS A 281 -8.42 9.41 19.85
CA HIS A 281 -9.74 9.66 19.26
C HIS A 281 -10.01 11.16 19.03
N HIS A 282 -9.29 12.05 19.72
CA HIS A 282 -9.38 13.50 19.56
C HIS A 282 -7.98 14.14 19.62
N PRO A 283 -7.36 14.48 18.48
CA PRO A 283 -7.76 14.11 17.12
C PRO A 283 -7.73 12.58 16.92
N PRO A 284 -8.50 12.03 15.97
CA PRO A 284 -8.44 10.61 15.63
C PRO A 284 -7.08 10.28 14.97
N ILE A 285 -6.21 9.57 15.70
CA ILE A 285 -4.90 9.11 15.22
C ILE A 285 -4.87 7.59 15.25
N SER A 286 -4.54 6.98 14.10
CA SER A 286 -4.22 5.56 13.99
C SER A 286 -2.72 5.40 13.78
N ALA A 287 -2.05 4.60 14.61
CA ALA A 287 -0.64 4.22 14.42
C ALA A 287 -0.54 2.84 13.79
N PHE A 288 0.49 2.59 12.98
CA PHE A 288 0.75 1.29 12.37
C PHE A 288 2.24 0.97 12.30
N HIS A 289 2.56 -0.32 12.39
CA HIS A 289 3.91 -0.85 12.26
C HIS A 289 3.86 -2.21 11.55
N ALA A 290 4.62 -2.34 10.48
CA ALA A 290 4.79 -3.58 9.74
C ALA A 290 6.26 -3.93 9.58
N GLU A 291 6.58 -5.22 9.73
CA GLU A 291 7.92 -5.74 9.66
C GLU A 291 7.99 -6.96 8.74
N SER A 292 9.11 -7.10 8.05
CA SER A 292 9.37 -8.27 7.21
C SER A 292 9.64 -9.51 8.07
N LEU A 293 8.98 -10.63 7.75
CA LEU A 293 9.18 -11.93 8.42
C LEU A 293 10.60 -12.49 8.27
N VAL A 294 11.43 -11.90 7.40
CA VAL A 294 12.86 -12.25 7.20
C VAL A 294 13.83 -11.15 7.62
N GLY A 295 13.34 -10.02 8.18
CA GLY A 295 14.17 -8.89 8.61
C GLY A 295 14.72 -8.01 7.48
N ASP A 296 14.04 -7.97 6.32
CA ASP A 296 14.47 -7.18 5.17
C ASP A 296 14.09 -5.68 5.26
N PHE A 297 12.92 -5.37 5.84
CA PHE A 297 12.38 -4.01 5.95
C PHE A 297 11.51 -3.81 7.21
N VAL A 298 11.32 -2.54 7.59
CA VAL A 298 10.27 -2.06 8.50
C VAL A 298 9.51 -0.92 7.81
N PHE A 299 8.18 -0.87 7.97
CA PHE A 299 7.29 0.15 7.41
C PHE A 299 6.31 0.61 8.48
N HIS A 300 6.33 1.89 8.85
CA HIS A 300 5.58 2.40 9.99
C HIS A 300 5.18 3.87 9.83
N GLY A 301 4.32 4.33 10.73
CA GLY A 301 3.92 5.72 10.84
C GLY A 301 2.59 5.87 11.59
N SER A 302 2.08 7.10 11.57
CA SER A 302 0.79 7.46 12.15
C SER A 302 -0.03 8.32 11.20
N ILE A 303 -1.36 8.20 11.24
CA ILE A 303 -2.29 8.91 10.35
C ILE A 303 -3.43 9.57 11.15
N TYR A 304 -3.54 10.90 11.00
CA TYR A 304 -4.70 11.70 11.36
C TYR A 304 -5.37 12.24 10.07
N PRO A 305 -6.53 11.69 9.66
CA PRO A 305 -7.26 12.20 8.51
C PRO A 305 -8.02 13.48 8.88
N LYS A 306 -7.38 14.65 8.75
CA LYS A 306 -8.03 15.93 9.03
C LYS A 306 -9.02 16.27 7.91
N LEU A 307 -10.31 16.33 8.24
CA LEU A 307 -11.38 16.59 7.29
C LEU A 307 -11.68 18.10 7.17
N LYS A 308 -11.94 18.58 5.95
CA LYS A 308 -12.47 19.92 5.63
C LYS A 308 -13.67 19.79 4.69
N PHE A 309 -14.68 20.64 4.88
CA PHE A 309 -15.87 20.70 4.02
C PHE A 309 -15.81 21.92 3.11
N TRP A 310 -15.88 21.71 1.80
CA TRP A 310 -15.75 22.73 0.76
C TRP A 310 -17.06 22.92 -0.02
N GLY A 311 -18.21 22.82 0.67
CA GLY A 311 -19.53 22.95 0.07
C GLY A 311 -19.96 21.68 -0.68
N LYS A 312 -19.52 21.49 -1.94
CA LYS A 312 -19.89 20.29 -2.74
C LYS A 312 -19.02 19.07 -2.45
N SER A 313 -17.88 19.25 -1.77
CA SER A 313 -16.86 18.20 -1.57
C SER A 313 -16.32 18.16 -0.14
N VAL A 314 -15.78 17.00 0.27
CA VAL A 314 -15.02 16.81 1.51
C VAL A 314 -13.56 16.49 1.17
N GLU A 315 -12.64 17.31 1.63
CA GLU A 315 -11.20 17.07 1.56
C GLU A 315 -10.74 16.37 2.85
N ALA A 316 -9.93 15.32 2.69
CA ALA A 316 -9.21 14.66 3.76
C ALA A 316 -7.69 14.89 3.57
N GLU A 317 -7.07 15.50 4.58
CA GLU A 317 -5.64 15.76 4.68
C GLU A 317 -5.03 14.68 5.60
N PRO A 318 -4.37 13.63 5.07
CA PRO A 318 -3.80 12.55 5.88
C PRO A 318 -2.49 13.01 6.53
N LYS A 319 -2.61 13.63 7.72
CA LYS A 319 -1.47 14.12 8.48
C LYS A 319 -0.70 12.99 9.14
N GLY A 320 0.63 13.06 9.03
CA GLY A 320 1.57 12.16 9.69
C GLY A 320 2.69 11.72 8.74
N THR A 321 3.80 11.28 9.31
CA THR A 321 4.96 10.82 8.54
C THR A 321 4.84 9.33 8.28
N ILE A 322 4.98 8.94 7.01
CA ILE A 322 5.18 7.56 6.61
C ILE A 322 6.70 7.30 6.57
N THR A 323 7.16 6.22 7.19
CA THR A 323 8.57 5.82 7.26
C THR A 323 8.75 4.40 6.70
N LEU A 324 9.73 4.22 5.82
CA LEU A 324 10.15 2.92 5.28
C LEU A 324 11.66 2.75 5.48
N GLU A 325 12.06 1.69 6.15
CA GLU A 325 13.45 1.38 6.49
C GLU A 325 13.88 0.09 5.78
N LEU A 326 14.78 0.19 4.81
CA LEU A 326 15.33 -0.95 4.09
C LEU A 326 16.59 -1.44 4.82
N LEU A 327 16.40 -2.30 5.82
CA LEU A 327 17.39 -2.69 6.82
C LEU A 327 18.70 -3.22 6.21
N LYS A 328 18.62 -3.97 5.11
CA LYS A 328 19.78 -4.50 4.38
C LYS A 328 20.73 -3.43 3.83
N HIS A 329 20.19 -2.24 3.51
CA HIS A 329 20.93 -1.14 2.89
C HIS A 329 21.31 -0.05 3.89
N GLY A 330 20.68 -0.03 5.07
CA GLY A 330 20.76 1.11 5.99
C GLY A 330 20.11 2.37 5.41
N GLU A 331 19.10 2.20 4.56
CA GLU A 331 18.44 3.30 3.84
C GLU A 331 17.02 3.52 4.34
N VAL A 332 16.71 4.79 4.62
CA VAL A 332 15.46 5.20 5.24
C VAL A 332 14.78 6.25 4.38
N TYR A 333 13.50 6.03 4.09
CA TYR A 333 12.68 6.85 3.22
C TYR A 333 11.49 7.39 4.02
N THR A 334 11.26 8.71 3.96
CA THR A 334 10.08 9.32 4.58
C THR A 334 9.28 10.16 3.60
N TRP A 335 7.95 10.13 3.72
CA TRP A 335 7.02 10.96 2.96
C TRP A 335 5.72 11.24 3.72
N THR A 336 4.85 12.06 3.12
CA THR A 336 3.45 12.26 3.53
C THR A 336 2.53 11.87 2.38
N ASN A 337 1.35 11.33 2.67
CA ASN A 337 0.40 10.92 1.62
C ASN A 337 -0.31 12.14 0.97
N PRO A 338 -0.84 12.00 -0.27
CA PRO A 338 -1.54 13.08 -0.95
C PRO A 338 -2.89 13.40 -0.28
N PHE A 339 -3.46 14.57 -0.58
CA PHE A 339 -4.84 14.88 -0.21
C PHE A 339 -5.80 13.95 -0.94
N CYS A 340 -6.88 13.54 -0.26
CA CYS A 340 -7.96 12.77 -0.85
C CYS A 340 -9.24 13.61 -0.82
N CYS A 341 -9.91 13.79 -1.95
CA CYS A 341 -11.14 14.58 -2.03
C CYS A 341 -12.31 13.69 -2.45
N VAL A 342 -13.43 13.75 -1.72
CA VAL A 342 -14.70 13.13 -2.10
C VAL A 342 -15.60 14.23 -2.63
N HIS A 343 -15.93 14.15 -3.91
CA HIS A 343 -16.79 15.13 -4.60
C HIS A 343 -18.26 14.71 -4.55
N ASN A 344 -19.16 15.64 -4.85
CA ASN A 344 -20.62 15.43 -4.91
C ASN A 344 -21.23 14.89 -3.60
N VAL A 345 -20.77 15.37 -2.45
CA VAL A 345 -21.25 14.91 -1.13
C VAL A 345 -22.63 15.48 -0.73
N ILE A 346 -23.20 16.38 -1.53
CA ILE A 346 -24.57 16.90 -1.36
C ILE A 346 -25.53 16.21 -2.33
N LEU A 347 -25.19 16.29 -3.62
CA LEU A 347 -26.01 15.93 -4.77
C LEU A 347 -25.09 15.43 -5.89
N GLY A 348 -25.60 14.53 -6.75
CA GLY A 348 -24.84 13.92 -7.83
C GLY A 348 -24.15 12.60 -7.42
N LYS A 349 -23.32 12.06 -8.32
CA LYS A 349 -22.59 10.81 -8.10
C LYS A 349 -21.31 11.08 -7.32
N LEU A 350 -21.17 10.48 -6.13
CA LEU A 350 -19.92 10.47 -5.37
C LEU A 350 -18.75 9.92 -6.20
N TRP A 351 -17.65 10.67 -6.28
CA TRP A 351 -16.38 10.22 -6.86
C TRP A 351 -15.18 10.69 -6.02
N ILE A 352 -14.03 10.04 -6.19
CA ILE A 352 -12.82 10.24 -5.37
C ILE A 352 -11.68 10.74 -6.22
N GLU A 353 -11.03 11.80 -5.77
CA GLU A 353 -9.81 12.36 -6.34
C GLU A 353 -8.65 12.28 -5.33
N GLN A 354 -7.41 12.27 -5.84
CA GLN A 354 -6.23 12.54 -5.02
C GLN A 354 -5.31 13.55 -5.70
N TYR A 355 -4.83 14.54 -4.96
CA TYR A 355 -3.97 15.62 -5.45
C TYR A 355 -2.92 16.08 -4.44
N GLY A 356 -1.96 16.87 -4.92
CA GLY A 356 -0.90 17.48 -4.12
C GLY A 356 0.49 16.95 -4.47
N THR A 357 1.51 17.45 -3.76
CA THR A 357 2.90 17.04 -3.96
C THR A 357 3.34 16.10 -2.84
N VAL A 358 3.69 14.88 -3.20
CA VAL A 358 4.34 13.89 -2.32
C VAL A 358 5.83 13.97 -2.55
N GLU A 359 6.59 14.22 -1.49
CA GLU A 359 8.05 14.23 -1.52
C GLU A 359 8.58 13.03 -0.71
N ILE A 360 9.38 12.19 -1.36
CA ILE A 360 10.03 11.02 -0.73
C ILE A 360 11.52 11.34 -0.62
N LEU A 361 12.03 11.40 0.61
CA LEU A 361 13.43 11.69 0.91
C LEU A 361 14.13 10.42 1.40
N ASN A 362 15.21 9.99 0.72
CA ASN A 362 16.15 8.99 1.25
C ASN A 362 17.15 9.73 2.16
N HIS A 363 17.04 9.55 3.47
CA HIS A 363 17.89 10.23 4.46
C HIS A 363 19.36 9.82 4.38
N SER A 364 19.63 8.57 4.00
CA SER A 364 20.98 7.99 3.98
C SER A 364 21.81 8.45 2.78
N THR A 365 21.18 8.74 1.63
CA THR A 365 21.87 9.25 0.42
C THR A 365 21.64 10.74 0.17
N GLY A 366 20.49 11.26 0.59
CA GLY A 366 20.00 12.58 0.21
C GLY A 366 19.32 12.62 -1.18
N ASP A 367 19.05 11.46 -1.78
CA ASP A 367 18.23 11.38 -3.00
C ASP A 367 16.77 11.70 -2.68
N LYS A 368 16.07 12.35 -3.62
CA LYS A 368 14.69 12.81 -3.44
C LYS A 368 13.83 12.52 -4.66
N CYS A 369 12.69 11.87 -4.44
CA CYS A 369 11.60 11.80 -5.40
C CYS A 369 10.59 12.92 -5.12
N VAL A 370 10.09 13.57 -6.16
CA VAL A 370 8.97 14.51 -6.10
C VAL A 370 7.88 14.00 -7.03
N LEU A 371 6.69 13.70 -6.51
CA LEU A 371 5.53 13.21 -7.24
C LEU A 371 4.39 14.22 -7.10
N ASN A 372 3.83 14.68 -8.21
CA ASN A 372 2.71 15.62 -8.22
C ASN A 372 1.47 14.87 -8.68
N PHE A 373 0.58 14.57 -7.74
CA PHE A 373 -0.76 14.09 -8.01
C PHE A 373 -1.57 15.29 -8.51
N LYS A 374 -2.02 15.23 -9.77
CA LYS A 374 -2.65 16.35 -10.44
C LYS A 374 -4.13 16.46 -10.05
N PRO A 375 -4.63 17.67 -9.73
CA PRO A 375 -6.06 17.90 -9.75
C PRO A 375 -6.58 17.84 -11.20
N CYS A 376 -7.80 17.33 -11.32
CA CYS A 376 -8.62 17.14 -12.53
C CYS A 376 -8.60 18.35 -13.47
N GLY A 377 -8.79 19.55 -12.90
CA GLY A 377 -8.83 20.82 -13.63
C GLY A 377 -10.09 21.02 -14.47
N MET A 378 -10.28 22.25 -14.98
CA MET A 378 -11.52 22.71 -15.65
C MET A 378 -11.94 21.94 -16.92
N PHE A 379 -11.12 21.00 -17.40
CA PHE A 379 -11.39 20.19 -18.61
C PHE A 379 -11.10 18.70 -18.40
N GLY A 380 -10.99 18.24 -17.15
CA GLY A 380 -10.78 16.84 -16.80
C GLY A 380 -9.38 16.26 -17.07
N LYS A 381 -8.67 16.70 -18.12
CA LYS A 381 -7.52 16.03 -18.78
C LYS A 381 -6.37 15.53 -17.89
N GLU A 382 -6.24 16.06 -16.67
CA GLU A 382 -5.21 15.69 -15.70
C GLU A 382 -5.70 14.70 -14.63
N LEU A 383 -6.96 14.25 -14.69
CA LEU A 383 -7.60 13.39 -13.70
C LEU A 383 -6.77 12.12 -13.42
N HIS A 384 -6.50 11.90 -12.14
CA HIS A 384 -5.66 10.85 -11.57
C HIS A 384 -4.20 10.83 -12.02
N ARG A 385 -3.73 11.79 -12.85
CA ARG A 385 -2.35 11.80 -13.31
C ARG A 385 -1.39 12.00 -12.15
N VAL A 386 -0.26 11.30 -12.21
CA VAL A 386 0.90 11.54 -11.35
C VAL A 386 2.07 11.86 -12.27
N GLU A 387 2.70 13.02 -12.10
CA GLU A 387 3.93 13.41 -12.80
C GLU A 387 5.00 13.82 -11.80
N GLY A 388 6.23 13.32 -11.96
CA GLY A 388 7.29 13.50 -10.99
C GLY A 388 8.68 13.22 -11.52
N TYR A 389 9.68 13.29 -10.66
CA TYR A 389 11.07 13.00 -10.99
C TYR A 389 11.86 12.57 -9.76
N ILE A 390 12.91 11.77 -9.98
CA ILE A 390 13.93 11.49 -8.97
C ILE A 390 15.16 12.33 -9.28
N GLN A 391 15.69 12.99 -8.25
CA GLN A 391 16.93 13.73 -8.29
C GLN A 391 17.87 13.27 -7.17
N ASP A 392 19.18 13.43 -7.39
CA ASP A 392 20.17 13.23 -6.35
C ASP A 392 20.29 14.45 -5.40
N LYS A 393 21.14 14.31 -4.38
CA LYS A 393 21.51 15.39 -3.44
C LYS A 393 22.09 16.65 -4.11
N SER A 394 22.60 16.54 -5.34
CA SER A 394 23.08 17.67 -6.16
C SER A 394 21.96 18.31 -7.00
N LYS A 395 20.71 17.88 -6.83
CA LYS A 395 19.52 18.26 -7.61
C LYS A 395 19.61 17.87 -9.09
N LYS A 396 20.50 16.96 -9.48
CA LYS A 396 20.51 16.41 -10.84
C LYS A 396 19.37 15.40 -10.95
N LYS A 397 18.43 15.64 -11.89
CA LYS A 397 17.38 14.68 -12.23
C LYS A 397 17.98 13.48 -12.97
N HIS A 398 17.64 12.27 -12.54
CA HIS A 398 18.09 11.02 -13.19
C HIS A 398 16.97 10.32 -13.96
N CYS A 399 15.72 10.44 -13.52
CA CYS A 399 14.56 9.95 -14.28
C CYS A 399 13.30 10.78 -14.01
N VAL A 400 12.39 10.79 -14.98
CA VAL A 400 11.01 11.27 -14.83
C VAL A 400 10.12 10.06 -14.51
N ILE A 401 9.17 10.25 -13.61
CA ILE A 401 8.13 9.28 -13.27
C ILE A 401 6.79 9.85 -13.74
N TYR A 402 5.97 9.04 -14.41
CA TYR A 402 4.68 9.49 -14.91
C TYR A 402 3.66 8.34 -14.99
N GLY A 403 2.36 8.66 -14.90
CA GLY A 403 1.28 7.66 -14.99
C GLY A 403 -0.05 8.17 -14.44
N LYS A 404 -0.90 7.24 -13.97
CA LYS A 404 -2.14 7.51 -13.23
C LYS A 404 -2.18 6.63 -11.98
N TRP A 405 -2.55 7.19 -10.82
CA TRP A 405 -2.62 6.42 -9.56
C TRP A 405 -3.74 5.36 -9.57
N THR A 406 -4.69 5.44 -10.50
CA THR A 406 -5.74 4.43 -10.72
C THR A 406 -5.36 3.33 -11.72
N GLU A 407 -4.19 3.39 -12.36
CA GLU A 407 -3.85 2.49 -13.48
C GLU A 407 -2.42 1.91 -13.40
N CYS A 408 -1.39 2.76 -13.51
CA CYS A 408 0.01 2.35 -13.62
C CYS A 408 0.99 3.52 -13.50
N MET A 409 2.26 3.17 -13.26
CA MET A 409 3.39 4.10 -13.24
C MET A 409 4.54 3.62 -14.12
N TRP A 410 5.15 4.57 -14.81
CA TRP A 410 6.31 4.40 -15.67
C TRP A 410 7.46 5.30 -15.20
N SER A 411 8.68 4.92 -15.56
CA SER A 411 9.85 5.78 -15.47
C SER A 411 10.60 5.85 -16.80
N VAL A 412 11.16 7.02 -17.12
CA VAL A 412 11.84 7.30 -18.39
C VAL A 412 12.97 8.30 -18.19
N ASP A 413 13.93 8.34 -19.11
CA ASP A 413 14.97 9.37 -19.14
C ASP A 413 14.37 10.79 -19.28
N PRO A 414 14.88 11.82 -18.56
CA PRO A 414 14.31 13.16 -18.61
C PRO A 414 14.38 13.83 -19.99
N GLN A 415 15.39 13.53 -20.82
CA GLN A 415 15.52 14.08 -22.17
C GLN A 415 14.47 13.49 -23.10
N THR A 416 14.24 12.17 -23.03
CA THR A 416 13.19 11.48 -23.79
C THR A 416 11.79 12.00 -23.43
N TYR A 417 11.52 12.20 -22.13
CA TYR A 417 10.25 12.78 -21.69
C TYR A 417 10.05 14.22 -22.20
N GLU A 418 11.07 15.07 -22.08
CA GLU A 418 11.05 16.45 -22.60
C GLU A 418 10.92 16.52 -24.13
N ALA A 419 11.47 15.55 -24.87
CA ALA A 419 11.28 15.42 -26.30
C ALA A 419 9.83 15.06 -26.65
N ASN A 420 9.23 14.08 -25.95
CA ASN A 420 7.84 13.69 -26.13
C ASN A 420 6.87 14.85 -25.85
N LYS A 421 7.02 15.53 -24.70
CA LYS A 421 6.17 16.66 -24.28
C LYS A 421 6.28 17.88 -25.23
N LYS A 422 7.34 17.97 -26.03
CA LYS A 422 7.51 18.96 -27.13
C LYS A 422 6.93 18.48 -28.46
N ALA A 423 6.84 17.18 -28.70
CA ALA A 423 6.16 16.61 -29.86
C ALA A 423 4.63 16.72 -29.75
N GLU A 424 4.06 16.36 -28.60
CA GLU A 424 2.62 16.44 -28.32
C GLU A 424 2.07 17.85 -28.54
N LYS A 425 2.72 18.88 -27.98
CA LYS A 425 2.35 20.28 -28.18
C LYS A 425 2.36 20.72 -29.65
N LYS A 426 3.26 20.16 -30.48
CA LYS A 426 3.29 20.40 -31.93
C LYS A 426 2.22 19.60 -32.70
N GLY A 427 1.74 18.50 -32.13
CA GLY A 427 0.62 17.69 -32.65
C GLY A 427 -0.74 18.36 -32.43
N ASP A 428 -1.03 18.79 -31.20
CA ASP A 428 -2.26 19.52 -30.88
C ASP A 428 -2.36 20.85 -31.65
N SER A 429 -1.23 21.50 -31.94
CA SER A 429 -1.15 22.67 -32.84
C SER A 429 -1.56 22.41 -34.29
N LYS A 430 -1.85 21.16 -34.67
CA LYS A 430 -2.24 20.73 -36.03
C LYS A 430 -3.59 20.02 -36.11
N LYS A 431 -4.27 19.73 -35.00
CA LYS A 431 -5.67 19.29 -35.06
C LYS A 431 -6.54 20.49 -35.44
N PRO A 432 -7.43 20.39 -36.45
CA PRO A 432 -8.44 21.40 -36.64
C PRO A 432 -9.35 21.44 -35.40
N LYS A 433 -9.78 22.63 -34.98
CA LYS A 433 -10.86 22.73 -33.99
C LYS A 433 -12.15 22.23 -34.63
N SER A 434 -12.65 21.08 -34.20
CA SER A 434 -14.08 20.78 -34.33
C SER A 434 -14.84 21.82 -33.51
N GLN A 435 -15.71 22.60 -34.16
CA GLN A 435 -16.68 23.45 -33.47
C GLN A 435 -17.89 22.60 -33.11
N GLU A 436 -17.73 21.79 -32.07
CA GLU A 436 -18.86 21.32 -31.28
C GLU A 436 -18.99 22.30 -30.12
N GLU A 437 -19.96 23.22 -30.24
CA GLU A 437 -20.40 24.03 -29.12
C GLU A 437 -21.19 23.13 -28.16
N PRO A 438 -20.97 23.20 -26.83
CA PRO A 438 -21.81 22.48 -25.89
C PRO A 438 -23.22 23.09 -25.90
N GLU A 439 -24.18 22.39 -26.51
CA GLU A 439 -25.59 22.72 -26.33
C GLU A 439 -25.98 22.53 -24.86
N GLY A 440 -26.76 23.47 -24.30
CA GLY A 440 -27.44 23.27 -23.02
C GLY A 440 -26.53 23.17 -21.79
N ALA A 441 -26.01 24.30 -21.32
CA ALA A 441 -25.59 24.42 -19.92
C ALA A 441 -26.82 24.54 -19.00
N ASP A 442 -27.57 23.44 -18.86
CA ASP A 442 -28.55 23.31 -17.78
C ASP A 442 -27.82 23.34 -16.43
N ASN A 443 -28.30 24.15 -15.50
CA ASN A 443 -27.65 24.39 -14.21
C ASN A 443 -28.02 23.30 -13.20
N ASP A 444 -27.67 22.04 -13.48
CA ASP A 444 -27.75 20.97 -12.50
C ASP A 444 -26.54 21.00 -11.55
N ASP A 445 -26.81 20.92 -10.25
CA ASP A 445 -25.92 21.47 -9.21
C ASP A 445 -24.78 20.50 -8.79
N ALA A 446 -24.31 19.62 -9.67
CA ALA A 446 -23.31 18.58 -9.39
C ALA A 446 -22.03 18.74 -10.23
N ASP A 447 -20.86 18.44 -9.64
CA ASP A 447 -19.58 18.40 -10.35
C ASP A 447 -19.45 17.05 -11.07
N ASP A 448 -19.93 17.00 -12.31
CA ASP A 448 -20.00 15.76 -13.08
C ASP A 448 -18.60 15.16 -13.33
N MET A 449 -18.49 13.85 -13.10
CA MET A 449 -17.23 13.13 -13.20
C MET A 449 -16.81 13.07 -14.69
N PRO A 450 -15.63 13.59 -15.09
CA PRO A 450 -15.24 13.62 -16.50
C PRO A 450 -15.27 12.23 -17.15
N GLU A 451 -15.67 12.17 -18.42
CA GLU A 451 -15.73 10.93 -19.18
C GLU A 451 -14.37 10.19 -19.22
N VAL A 452 -14.42 8.90 -19.56
CA VAL A 452 -13.31 7.95 -19.44
C VAL A 452 -12.10 8.38 -20.29
N GLN A 453 -11.18 9.09 -19.65
CA GLN A 453 -9.95 9.55 -20.28
C GLN A 453 -9.01 8.37 -20.60
N GLU A 454 -8.47 8.39 -21.81
CA GLU A 454 -7.50 7.42 -22.32
C GLU A 454 -6.40 7.08 -21.28
N THR A 455 -6.01 5.81 -21.23
CA THR A 455 -4.83 5.36 -20.46
C THR A 455 -3.61 6.16 -20.87
N VAL A 456 -2.78 6.54 -19.90
CA VAL A 456 -1.56 7.33 -20.17
C VAL A 456 -0.64 6.55 -21.11
N ALA A 457 -0.42 7.11 -22.30
CA ALA A 457 0.40 6.51 -23.34
C ALA A 457 1.83 6.22 -22.86
N MET A 458 2.35 5.05 -23.22
CA MET A 458 3.72 4.68 -22.92
C MET A 458 4.68 5.43 -23.85
N ILE A 459 5.48 6.34 -23.31
CA ILE A 459 6.56 7.01 -24.03
C ILE A 459 7.61 5.94 -24.39
N PRO A 460 8.05 5.82 -25.66
CA PRO A 460 9.05 4.84 -26.05
C PRO A 460 10.34 4.94 -25.21
N GLY A 461 10.85 3.79 -24.75
CA GLY A 461 11.99 3.72 -23.84
C GLY A 461 11.64 3.80 -22.33
N SER A 462 10.35 3.86 -21.97
CA SER A 462 9.91 3.82 -20.57
C SER A 462 9.98 2.41 -19.96
N THR A 463 10.31 2.35 -18.68
CA THR A 463 10.26 1.14 -17.84
C THR A 463 9.00 1.16 -16.98
N LEU A 464 8.25 0.05 -16.94
CA LEU A 464 7.08 -0.09 -16.06
C LEU A 464 7.56 -0.26 -14.61
N LEU A 465 7.07 0.59 -13.70
CA LEU A 465 7.36 0.48 -12.27
C LEU A 465 6.30 -0.32 -11.53
N TRP A 466 5.02 -0.01 -11.78
CA TRP A 466 3.85 -0.62 -11.15
C TRP A 466 2.63 -0.55 -12.07
N ARG A 467 1.68 -1.47 -11.87
CA ARG A 467 0.35 -1.49 -12.48
C ARG A 467 -0.64 -2.03 -11.46
N ILE A 468 -1.83 -1.44 -11.38
CA ILE A 468 -2.89 -1.87 -10.47
C ILE A 468 -3.36 -3.28 -10.81
N SER A 469 -3.69 -4.08 -9.80
CA SER A 469 -4.40 -5.34 -9.98
C SER A 469 -5.85 -5.08 -10.38
N SER A 470 -6.34 -5.76 -11.43
CA SER A 470 -7.76 -5.69 -11.81
C SER A 470 -8.65 -6.17 -10.67
N ARG A 471 -9.67 -5.37 -10.34
CA ARG A 471 -10.69 -5.75 -9.36
C ARG A 471 -11.49 -6.99 -9.81
N PRO A 472 -12.01 -7.81 -8.87
CA PRO A 472 -12.94 -8.88 -9.20
C PRO A 472 -14.18 -8.35 -9.93
N GLN A 473 -14.76 -9.13 -10.85
CA GLN A 473 -15.94 -8.70 -11.62
C GLN A 473 -17.15 -8.36 -10.73
N HIS A 474 -17.27 -9.01 -9.57
CA HIS A 474 -18.31 -8.75 -8.56
C HIS A 474 -17.94 -7.65 -7.56
N SER A 475 -16.80 -6.96 -7.71
CA SER A 475 -16.33 -5.88 -6.84
C SER A 475 -17.38 -4.79 -6.58
N ALA A 476 -18.14 -4.41 -7.61
CA ALA A 476 -19.22 -3.42 -7.50
C ALA A 476 -20.39 -3.85 -6.59
N LYS A 477 -20.54 -5.16 -6.33
CA LYS A 477 -21.49 -5.70 -5.33
C LYS A 477 -20.87 -5.83 -3.94
N MET A 478 -19.56 -5.62 -3.80
CA MET A 478 -18.77 -5.84 -2.59
C MET A 478 -17.98 -4.56 -2.23
N TYR A 479 -18.69 -3.44 -2.11
CA TYR A 479 -18.14 -2.13 -1.69
C TYR A 479 -16.94 -1.61 -2.52
N ASN A 480 -16.74 -2.09 -3.75
CA ASN A 480 -15.57 -1.83 -4.60
C ASN A 480 -14.22 -2.34 -4.03
N PHE A 481 -14.24 -3.37 -3.19
CA PHE A 481 -13.03 -3.93 -2.58
C PHE A 481 -12.10 -4.64 -3.58
N THR A 482 -10.78 -4.50 -3.38
CA THR A 482 -9.78 -5.39 -4.00
C THR A 482 -9.82 -6.78 -3.35
N ASN A 483 -9.20 -7.79 -3.96
CA ASN A 483 -9.07 -9.11 -3.31
C ASN A 483 -8.35 -9.00 -1.95
N PHE A 484 -7.38 -8.08 -1.85
CA PHE A 484 -6.69 -7.77 -0.60
C PHE A 484 -7.68 -7.23 0.43
N ALA A 485 -8.43 -6.17 0.10
CA ALA A 485 -9.42 -5.58 1.02
C ALA A 485 -10.51 -6.57 1.46
N MET A 486 -10.96 -7.48 0.59
CA MET A 486 -11.91 -8.55 0.97
C MET A 486 -11.33 -9.49 2.05
N SER A 487 -10.03 -9.79 2.01
CA SER A 487 -9.38 -10.68 2.99
C SER A 487 -9.18 -10.07 4.39
N LEU A 488 -9.18 -8.74 4.53
CA LEU A 488 -8.73 -8.08 5.77
C LEU A 488 -9.55 -8.44 7.01
N ASN A 489 -10.87 -8.48 6.87
CA ASN A 489 -11.81 -8.75 7.95
C ASN A 489 -12.29 -10.22 8.00
N GLU A 490 -11.60 -11.11 7.28
CA GLU A 490 -11.78 -12.56 7.38
C GLU A 490 -11.40 -13.04 8.79
N LEU A 491 -12.27 -13.83 9.41
CA LEU A 491 -12.08 -14.44 10.73
C LEU A 491 -12.18 -15.96 10.56
N GLU A 492 -11.03 -16.63 10.52
CA GLU A 492 -10.96 -18.09 10.34
C GLU A 492 -11.27 -18.85 11.65
N PRO A 493 -11.73 -20.12 11.60
CA PRO A 493 -11.92 -20.94 12.78
C PRO A 493 -10.64 -21.06 13.62
N GLY A 494 -10.74 -20.84 14.94
CA GLY A 494 -9.60 -20.81 15.86
C GLY A 494 -8.75 -19.53 15.83
N MET A 495 -9.02 -18.59 14.92
CA MET A 495 -8.33 -17.29 14.90
C MET A 495 -8.71 -16.43 16.12
N GLN A 496 -9.96 -16.51 16.56
CA GLN A 496 -10.47 -15.78 17.73
C GLN A 496 -9.70 -16.10 19.03
N ASP A 497 -9.16 -17.31 19.18
CA ASP A 497 -8.37 -17.73 20.34
C ASP A 497 -6.94 -17.16 20.34
N LEU A 498 -6.51 -16.53 19.23
CA LEU A 498 -5.16 -15.97 19.03
C LEU A 498 -5.14 -14.45 18.92
N LEU A 499 -6.29 -13.83 18.63
CA LEU A 499 -6.43 -12.37 18.50
C LEU A 499 -6.45 -11.70 19.88
N ALA A 500 -6.00 -10.45 19.94
CA ALA A 500 -6.33 -9.59 21.06
C ALA A 500 -7.86 -9.35 21.09
N PRO A 501 -8.51 -9.25 22.26
CA PRO A 501 -9.93 -8.88 22.37
C PRO A 501 -10.26 -7.51 21.76
N THR A 502 -9.23 -6.70 21.47
CA THR A 502 -9.29 -5.40 20.79
C THR A 502 -9.14 -5.48 19.27
N ASP A 503 -8.98 -6.66 18.64
CA ASP A 503 -8.84 -6.77 17.17
C ASP A 503 -10.18 -6.52 16.47
N CYS A 504 -10.20 -5.61 15.49
CA CYS A 504 -11.44 -5.16 14.87
C CYS A 504 -12.20 -6.23 14.05
N ARG A 505 -11.65 -7.44 13.85
CA ARG A 505 -12.44 -8.60 13.36
C ARG A 505 -13.52 -9.05 14.34
N LEU A 506 -13.30 -8.81 15.63
CA LEU A 506 -14.23 -9.14 16.72
C LEU A 506 -15.28 -8.04 16.95
N ARG A 507 -15.13 -6.89 16.28
CA ARG A 507 -15.99 -5.72 16.47
C ARG A 507 -17.39 -5.96 15.86
N PRO A 508 -18.48 -5.91 16.67
CA PRO A 508 -19.78 -6.45 16.27
C PRO A 508 -20.51 -5.63 15.20
N ASP A 509 -20.43 -4.29 15.21
CA ASP A 509 -21.09 -3.45 14.21
C ASP A 509 -20.52 -3.66 12.79
N ILE A 510 -19.20 -3.78 12.66
CA ILE A 510 -18.53 -4.14 11.40
C ILE A 510 -18.97 -5.53 10.94
N ARG A 511 -19.00 -6.52 11.85
CA ARG A 511 -19.35 -7.91 11.52
C ARG A 511 -20.81 -8.05 11.08
N ALA A 512 -21.74 -7.39 11.76
CA ALA A 512 -23.15 -7.36 11.38
C ALA A 512 -23.34 -6.71 9.99
N MET A 513 -22.68 -5.58 9.73
CA MET A 513 -22.73 -4.92 8.42
C MET A 513 -22.16 -5.81 7.29
N GLU A 514 -21.08 -6.54 7.56
CA GLU A 514 -20.47 -7.47 6.60
C GLU A 514 -21.37 -8.68 6.27
N ASN A 515 -22.13 -9.14 7.25
CA ASN A 515 -23.11 -10.22 7.12
C ASN A 515 -24.45 -9.76 6.55
N GLY A 516 -24.67 -8.45 6.39
CA GLY A 516 -25.90 -7.88 5.85
C GLY A 516 -27.01 -7.61 6.87
N ASP A 517 -26.71 -7.63 8.18
CA ASP A 517 -27.64 -7.18 9.22
C ASP A 517 -27.39 -5.71 9.56
N MET A 518 -28.09 -4.82 8.86
CA MET A 518 -27.94 -3.36 9.03
C MET A 518 -28.60 -2.85 10.31
N ASP A 519 -29.57 -3.57 10.85
CA ASP A 519 -30.30 -3.16 12.06
C ASP A 519 -29.45 -3.48 13.30
N GLU A 520 -28.86 -4.68 13.36
CA GLU A 520 -27.89 -5.04 14.40
C GLU A 520 -26.62 -4.17 14.28
N ALA A 521 -26.12 -3.95 13.07
CA ALA A 521 -24.97 -3.08 12.87
C ALA A 521 -25.24 -1.64 13.35
N SER A 522 -26.48 -1.14 13.19
CA SER A 522 -26.88 0.17 13.71
C SER A 522 -26.97 0.19 15.25
N ARG A 523 -27.60 -0.83 15.85
CA ARG A 523 -27.70 -0.99 17.32
C ARG A 523 -26.31 -1.06 17.97
N GLU A 524 -25.48 -1.95 17.48
CA GLU A 524 -24.14 -2.19 18.02
C GLU A 524 -23.23 -0.97 17.85
N LYS A 525 -23.31 -0.27 16.72
CA LYS A 525 -22.56 0.97 16.53
C LYS A 525 -22.93 2.03 17.56
N ALA A 526 -24.24 2.23 17.82
CA ALA A 526 -24.71 3.15 18.84
C ALA A 526 -24.25 2.72 20.25
N ARG A 527 -24.33 1.44 20.58
CA ARG A 527 -23.87 0.86 21.86
C ARG A 527 -22.38 1.08 22.08
N LEU A 528 -21.54 0.85 21.05
CA LEU A 528 -20.09 1.05 21.10
C LEU A 528 -19.72 2.53 21.23
N GLU A 529 -20.35 3.42 20.44
CA GLU A 529 -20.09 4.86 20.50
C GLU A 529 -20.54 5.47 21.85
N GLU A 530 -21.63 4.99 22.46
CA GLU A 530 -22.07 5.39 23.81
C GLU A 530 -21.15 4.84 24.92
N LYS A 531 -20.76 3.56 24.84
CA LYS A 531 -19.79 2.95 25.76
C LYS A 531 -18.48 3.72 25.77
N GLN A 532 -17.97 4.11 24.59
CA GLN A 532 -16.76 4.91 24.49
C GLN A 532 -16.95 6.33 25.06
N ARG A 533 -18.08 7.00 24.80
CA ARG A 533 -18.38 8.33 25.36
C ARG A 533 -18.48 8.31 26.88
N SER A 534 -19.14 7.30 27.44
CA SER A 534 -19.23 7.07 28.88
C SER A 534 -17.85 6.84 29.50
N ALA A 535 -17.07 5.87 28.99
CA ALA A 535 -15.73 5.57 29.50
C ALA A 535 -14.75 6.76 29.37
N ARG A 536 -14.93 7.66 28.40
CA ARG A 536 -14.18 8.93 28.33
C ARG A 536 -14.65 9.91 29.41
N LYS A 537 -15.96 10.03 29.65
CA LYS A 537 -16.52 10.90 30.69
C LYS A 537 -16.09 10.47 32.09
N ASP A 538 -15.95 9.17 32.34
CA ASP A 538 -15.53 8.64 33.63
C ASP A 538 -14.04 8.90 33.89
N ARG A 539 -13.13 8.52 32.99
CA ARG A 539 -11.69 8.89 33.08
C ARG A 539 -11.47 10.41 33.27
N SER A 540 -12.33 11.23 32.68
CA SER A 540 -12.28 12.70 32.81
C SER A 540 -12.76 13.25 34.16
N LYS A 541 -13.42 12.44 35.02
CA LYS A 541 -13.71 12.75 36.43
C LYS A 541 -12.57 12.29 37.33
N ASP A 542 -12.01 11.14 37.01
CA ASP A 542 -11.01 10.42 37.82
C ASP A 542 -9.56 10.89 37.53
N GLU A 543 -9.41 11.92 36.67
CA GLU A 543 -8.15 12.50 36.18
C GLU A 543 -7.20 11.48 35.51
N GLU A 544 -7.76 10.39 34.97
CA GLU A 544 -7.01 9.32 34.30
C GLU A 544 -6.67 9.64 32.83
N GLU A 545 -5.38 9.76 32.52
CA GLU A 545 -4.92 9.77 31.13
C GLU A 545 -5.02 8.39 30.46
N TRP A 546 -5.29 8.36 29.15
CA TRP A 546 -5.31 7.11 28.39
C TRP A 546 -3.89 6.65 28.04
N SER A 547 -3.43 5.56 28.66
CA SER A 547 -2.26 4.81 28.16
C SER A 547 -2.67 3.95 26.96
N THR A 548 -2.05 4.21 25.81
CA THR A 548 -1.94 3.24 24.71
C THR A 548 -1.17 1.99 25.15
N ARG A 549 -1.27 0.90 24.37
CA ARG A 549 -0.69 -0.40 24.76
C ARG A 549 0.52 -0.82 23.92
N TRP A 550 0.50 -0.58 22.62
CA TRP A 550 1.51 -1.10 21.67
C TRP A 550 2.30 0.01 20.96
N PHE A 551 1.91 1.26 21.14
CA PHE A 551 2.60 2.43 20.59
C PHE A 551 2.76 3.51 21.66
N GLN A 552 3.89 4.22 21.64
CA GLN A 552 4.17 5.38 22.49
C GLN A 552 4.33 6.63 21.62
N SER A 553 3.85 7.80 22.09
CA SER A 553 4.15 9.05 21.39
C SER A 553 5.62 9.41 21.58
N GLY A 554 6.26 9.85 20.51
CA GLY A 554 7.68 10.19 20.51
C GLY A 554 8.06 11.08 19.34
N THR A 555 9.35 11.12 19.03
CA THR A 555 9.89 11.88 17.90
C THR A 555 10.39 10.91 16.84
N ASN A 556 9.96 11.09 15.59
CA ASN A 556 10.49 10.36 14.46
C ASN A 556 12.00 10.68 14.31
N PRO A 557 12.90 9.68 14.37
CA PRO A 557 14.35 9.91 14.46
C PRO A 557 14.97 10.48 13.18
N TYR A 558 14.20 10.53 12.08
CA TYR A 558 14.67 10.96 10.76
C TYR A 558 14.14 12.35 10.36
N THR A 559 12.92 12.71 10.78
CA THR A 559 12.30 14.01 10.45
C THR A 559 12.23 15.00 11.62
N SER A 560 12.47 14.54 12.86
CA SER A 560 12.21 15.31 14.10
C SER A 560 10.74 15.74 14.29
N SER A 561 9.78 15.15 13.57
CA SER A 561 8.35 15.35 13.81
C SER A 561 7.86 14.50 14.98
N GLN A 562 6.74 14.89 15.60
CA GLN A 562 6.00 13.99 16.50
C GLN A 562 5.51 12.77 15.70
N ASP A 563 5.53 11.60 16.34
CA ASP A 563 5.09 10.33 15.76
C ASP A 563 4.61 9.36 16.85
N TRP A 564 4.17 8.17 16.45
CA TRP A 564 3.80 7.07 17.35
C TRP A 564 4.62 5.82 17.04
N LEU A 565 5.52 5.48 17.96
CA LEU A 565 6.52 4.43 17.77
C LEU A 565 6.06 3.13 18.43
N TYR A 566 6.11 2.02 17.69
CA TYR A 566 5.77 0.69 18.20
C TYR A 566 6.71 0.26 19.34
N THR A 567 6.15 -0.24 20.45
CA THR A 567 6.88 -0.59 21.67
C THR A 567 7.33 -2.05 21.75
N GLY A 568 6.84 -2.91 20.84
CA GLY A 568 7.06 -4.35 20.87
C GLY A 568 5.91 -5.12 21.54
N GLY A 569 6.15 -6.37 21.92
CA GLY A 569 5.26 -7.19 22.75
C GLY A 569 4.00 -7.75 22.08
N TYR A 570 3.38 -7.05 21.11
CA TYR A 570 2.06 -7.47 20.57
C TYR A 570 2.06 -8.91 20.03
N PHE A 571 3.09 -9.28 19.29
CA PHE A 571 3.20 -10.60 18.67
C PHE A 571 3.61 -11.72 19.64
N ASP A 572 3.94 -11.41 20.89
CA ASP A 572 4.27 -12.39 21.94
C ASP A 572 3.02 -12.99 22.61
N ARG A 573 1.82 -12.51 22.22
CA ARG A 573 0.48 -13.03 22.59
C ARG A 573 0.12 -13.01 24.08
N ASN A 574 0.92 -12.33 24.91
CA ASN A 574 0.59 -12.13 26.33
C ASN A 574 -0.42 -10.97 26.52
N TYR A 575 -1.70 -11.27 26.30
CA TYR A 575 -2.79 -10.27 26.31
C TYR A 575 -3.44 -10.05 27.69
N SER A 576 -2.62 -9.91 28.73
CA SER A 576 -3.04 -9.44 30.05
C SER A 576 -3.47 -7.97 30.02
N GLU A 577 -4.50 -7.61 30.81
CA GLU A 577 -4.87 -6.21 31.11
C GLU A 577 -5.23 -5.32 29.90
N LEU A 578 -5.70 -5.92 28.80
CA LEU A 578 -6.17 -5.16 27.63
C LEU A 578 -7.58 -4.54 27.85
N PRO A 579 -7.87 -3.38 27.24
CA PRO A 579 -9.12 -2.67 27.46
C PRO A 579 -10.31 -3.40 26.82
N VAL A 580 -11.40 -3.56 27.58
CA VAL A 580 -12.64 -4.21 27.11
C VAL A 580 -13.49 -3.20 26.33
N ILE A 581 -13.13 -2.95 25.07
CA ILE A 581 -13.72 -1.89 24.24
C ILE A 581 -15.07 -2.24 23.59
N TYR A 582 -15.32 -3.53 23.28
CA TYR A 582 -16.57 -4.00 22.64
C TYR A 582 -17.69 -4.31 23.63
#